data_AF-A0A1B6CRW9-F1
#
_entry.id   AF-A0A1B6CRW9-F1
#
_cell.length_a   1.000
_cell.length_b   1.000
_cell.length_c   1.000
_cell.angle_alpha   90.00
_cell.angle_beta   90.00
_cell.angle_gamma   90.00
#
_symmetry.space_group_name_H-M   'P 1'
#
loop_
_entity.id
_entity.type
_entity.pdbx_description
1 polymer ?
#
loop_
_entity_poly.entity_id
_entity_poly.type
_entity_poly.pdbx_seq_one_letter_code
_entity_poly.pdbx_strand_id
1 'polypeptide(L)'
;MMRAASVSREIKVFFANIQGICAFFSTSPQRTAVLDDIVKNRLPRAVATRWNFQSRSVMTIFEHREAIFECMESLINDTAIHNESTICQASGHLKILTDNYFMYWLSFFSKVMPFIDIMFGQSRQ
;
A
#
# COMPACT_ATOMS: atom_id res chain seq x y z
N MET A 1 11.66 14.70 3.54
CA MET A 1 10.20 14.57 3.72
C MET A 1 9.67 14.81 5.13
N MET A 2 10.42 14.61 6.22
CA MET A 2 9.86 14.86 7.57
C MET A 2 9.39 16.32 7.80
N ARG A 3 9.83 17.27 6.94
CA ARG A 3 9.43 18.69 6.99
C ARG A 3 8.51 19.19 5.84
N ALA A 4 8.21 18.37 4.84
CA ALA A 4 7.32 18.76 3.72
C ALA A 4 6.02 17.94 3.73
N ALA A 5 6.10 16.64 4.03
CA ALA A 5 4.96 15.86 4.49
C ALA A 5 4.54 16.23 5.93
N SER A 6 5.23 17.17 6.60
CA SER A 6 4.76 17.77 7.85
C SER A 6 3.65 18.80 7.69
N VAL A 7 3.35 19.23 6.46
CA VAL A 7 2.50 20.40 6.20
C VAL A 7 1.00 20.05 6.16
N SER A 8 0.64 18.79 5.86
CA SER A 8 -0.76 18.30 5.84
C SER A 8 -0.88 16.99 6.63
N ARG A 9 -1.86 16.93 7.54
CA ARG A 9 -2.18 15.72 8.30
C ARG A 9 -2.68 14.61 7.37
N GLU A 10 -3.42 14.98 6.33
CA GLU A 10 -3.98 14.05 5.34
C GLU A 10 -2.88 13.30 4.59
N ILE A 11 -1.83 13.98 4.14
CA ILE A 11 -0.70 13.34 3.44
C ILE A 11 0.02 12.35 4.37
N LYS A 12 0.19 12.70 5.65
CA LYS A 12 0.78 11.75 6.63
C LYS A 12 -0.08 10.51 6.79
N VAL A 13 -1.40 10.67 6.91
CA VAL A 13 -2.35 9.56 7.03
C VAL A 13 -2.32 8.70 5.77
N PHE A 14 -2.29 9.31 4.58
CA PHE A 14 -2.16 8.58 3.32
C PHE A 14 -0.91 7.68 3.29
N PHE A 15 0.28 8.22 3.58
CA PHE A 15 1.49 7.40 3.57
C PHE A 15 1.53 6.36 4.69
N ALA A 16 0.93 6.65 5.85
CA ALA A 16 0.78 5.65 6.91
C ALA A 16 -0.11 4.49 6.45
N ASN A 17 -1.20 4.78 5.73
CA ASN A 17 -2.09 3.76 5.15
C ASN A 17 -1.39 2.90 4.10
N ILE A 18 -0.63 3.51 3.18
CA ILE A 18 0.21 2.81 2.20
C ILE A 18 1.16 1.83 2.91
N GLN A 19 1.87 2.31 3.93
CA GLN A 19 2.80 1.48 4.69
C GLN A 19 2.09 0.37 5.45
N GLY A 20 0.92 0.65 6.02
CA GLY A 20 0.08 -0.34 6.71
C GLY A 20 -0.31 -1.49 5.79
N ILE A 21 -0.77 -1.20 4.58
CA ILE A 21 -1.13 -2.21 3.57
C ILE A 21 0.10 -3.06 3.20
N CYS A 22 1.25 -2.45 2.92
CA CYS A 22 2.48 -3.21 2.62
C CYS A 22 2.94 -4.08 3.82
N ALA A 23 2.84 -3.56 5.04
CA ALA A 23 3.20 -4.28 6.25
C ALA A 23 2.26 -5.46 6.53
N PHE A 24 0.97 -5.30 6.26
CA PHE A 24 -0.03 -6.34 6.42
C PHE A 24 0.36 -7.60 5.64
N PHE A 25 0.65 -7.49 4.34
CA PHE A 25 1.06 -8.67 3.58
C PHE A 25 2.44 -9.22 4.00
N SER A 26 3.44 -8.35 4.15
CA SER A 26 4.83 -8.78 4.40
C SER A 26 5.09 -9.42 5.77
N THR A 27 4.13 -9.39 6.69
CA THR A 27 4.27 -9.94 8.05
C THR A 27 3.54 -11.27 8.28
N SER A 28 2.86 -11.83 7.28
CA SER A 28 2.29 -13.20 7.38
C SER A 28 2.45 -13.97 6.07
N PRO A 29 3.01 -15.20 6.10
CA PRO A 29 3.04 -16.09 4.95
C PRO A 29 1.65 -16.41 4.40
N GLN A 30 0.64 -16.59 5.27
CA GLN A 30 -0.74 -16.87 4.84
C GLN A 30 -1.33 -15.71 4.02
N ARG A 31 -1.16 -14.47 4.50
CA ARG A 31 -1.62 -13.27 3.78
C ARG A 31 -0.84 -13.06 2.49
N THR A 32 0.46 -13.35 2.49
CA THR A 32 1.29 -13.31 1.28
C THR A 32 0.84 -14.37 0.26
N ALA A 33 0.42 -15.54 0.70
CA ALA A 33 -0.07 -16.59 -0.21
C ALA A 33 -1.38 -16.18 -0.91
N VAL A 34 -2.33 -15.58 -0.19
CA VAL A 34 -3.56 -15.03 -0.78
C VAL A 34 -3.25 -13.93 -1.80
N LEU A 35 -2.30 -13.05 -1.46
CA LEU A 35 -1.81 -12.03 -2.38
C LEU A 35 -1.16 -12.63 -3.65
N ASP A 36 -0.30 -13.64 -3.48
CA ASP A 36 0.38 -14.30 -4.59
C ASP A 36 -0.63 -15.03 -5.53
N ASP A 37 -1.70 -15.61 -4.96
CA ASP A 37 -2.77 -16.30 -5.71
C ASP A 37 -3.58 -15.32 -6.58
N ILE A 38 -3.99 -14.19 -6.00
CA ILE A 38 -4.86 -13.20 -6.65
C ILE A 38 -4.06 -12.30 -7.59
N VAL A 39 -2.93 -11.75 -7.13
CA VAL A 39 -2.19 -10.72 -7.88
C VAL A 39 -1.28 -11.34 -8.95
N LYS A 40 -0.84 -12.60 -8.81
CA LYS A 40 0.16 -13.29 -9.67
C LYS A 40 1.50 -12.53 -9.86
N ASN A 41 1.60 -11.29 -9.36
CA ASN A 41 2.72 -10.36 -9.35
C ASN A 41 2.95 -9.89 -7.91
N ARG A 42 4.20 -9.92 -7.43
CA ARG A 42 4.52 -9.65 -6.02
C ARG A 42 4.54 -8.16 -5.68
N LEU A 43 3.85 -7.78 -4.61
CA LEU A 43 4.01 -6.44 -4.02
C LEU A 43 5.45 -6.22 -3.52
N PRO A 44 6.04 -5.03 -3.67
CA PRO A 44 7.36 -4.72 -3.13
C PRO A 44 7.37 -4.89 -1.62
N ARG A 45 8.36 -5.63 -1.12
CA ARG A 45 8.60 -5.79 0.31
C ARG A 45 8.79 -4.44 0.97
N ALA A 46 8.23 -4.25 2.17
CA ALA A 46 8.46 -3.05 2.96
C ALA A 46 9.94 -2.88 3.30
N VAL A 47 10.61 -1.85 2.74
CA VAL A 47 12.03 -1.55 3.01
C VAL A 47 12.17 -0.11 3.50
N ALA A 48 13.02 0.11 4.51
CA ALA A 48 13.22 1.40 5.18
C ALA A 48 13.95 2.48 4.34
N THR A 49 14.02 2.37 3.00
CA THR A 49 14.68 3.34 2.13
C THR A 49 13.70 4.39 1.60
N ARG A 50 13.74 5.57 2.23
CA ARG A 50 12.64 6.53 2.34
C ARG A 50 11.97 7.08 1.07
N TRP A 51 12.62 7.09 -0.10
CA TRP A 51 12.04 7.72 -1.29
C TRP A 51 11.56 6.71 -2.33
N ASN A 52 12.50 5.96 -2.92
CA ASN A 52 12.18 4.98 -3.96
C ASN A 52 11.24 3.88 -3.45
N PHE A 53 11.29 3.55 -2.15
CA PHE A 53 10.32 2.64 -1.57
C PHE A 53 8.91 3.22 -1.57
N GLN A 54 8.75 4.48 -1.16
CA GLN A 54 7.44 5.14 -1.14
C GLN A 54 6.86 5.30 -2.54
N SER A 55 7.69 5.70 -3.51
CA SER A 55 7.28 5.75 -4.93
C SER A 55 6.81 4.38 -5.42
N ARG A 56 7.63 3.34 -5.25
CA ARG A 56 7.26 1.98 -5.66
C ARG A 56 6.01 1.47 -4.97
N SER A 57 5.87 1.66 -3.66
CA SER A 57 4.67 1.24 -2.93
C SER A 57 3.40 1.96 -3.41
N VAL A 58 3.49 3.26 -3.68
CA VAL A 58 2.36 4.03 -4.25
C VAL A 58 2.00 3.50 -5.63
N MET A 59 2.99 3.32 -6.52
CA MET A 59 2.77 2.82 -7.87
C MET A 59 2.16 1.42 -7.86
N THR A 60 2.71 0.50 -7.06
CA THR A 60 2.20 -0.87 -7.00
C THR A 60 0.79 -0.93 -6.40
N ILE A 61 0.50 -0.18 -5.33
CA ILE A 61 -0.86 -0.16 -4.77
C ILE A 61 -1.85 0.47 -5.75
N PHE A 62 -1.43 1.46 -6.53
CA PHE A 62 -2.25 2.03 -7.59
C PHE A 62 -2.54 1.01 -8.71
N GLU A 63 -1.52 0.31 -9.20
CA GLU A 63 -1.63 -0.70 -10.27
C GLU A 63 -2.46 -1.92 -9.86
N HIS A 64 -2.33 -2.36 -8.60
CA HIS A 64 -2.95 -3.58 -8.10
C HIS A 64 -4.09 -3.33 -7.12
N ARG A 65 -4.67 -2.12 -7.10
CA ARG A 65 -5.69 -1.74 -6.09
C ARG A 65 -6.85 -2.74 -6.03
N GLU A 66 -7.41 -3.10 -7.19
CA GLU A 66 -8.56 -4.01 -7.28
C GLU A 66 -8.21 -5.41 -6.77
N ALA A 67 -7.04 -5.92 -7.15
CA ALA A 67 -6.57 -7.22 -6.69
C ALA A 67 -6.29 -7.22 -5.18
N ILE A 68 -5.74 -6.13 -4.63
CA ILE A 68 -5.57 -5.97 -3.18
C ILE A 68 -6.93 -5.90 -2.48
N PHE A 69 -7.93 -5.24 -3.07
CA PHE A 69 -9.29 -5.20 -2.54
C PHE A 69 -9.89 -6.62 -2.48
N GLU A 70 -9.78 -7.39 -3.56
CA GLU A 70 -10.21 -8.79 -3.60
C GLU A 70 -9.48 -9.65 -2.56
N CYS A 71 -8.18 -9.42 -2.34
CA CYS A 71 -7.44 -10.10 -1.27
C CYS A 71 -8.05 -9.80 0.11
N MET A 72 -8.42 -8.55 0.39
CA MET A 72 -9.04 -8.21 1.67
C MET A 72 -10.40 -8.87 1.83
N GLU A 73 -11.23 -8.90 0.78
CA GLU A 73 -12.53 -9.58 0.81
C GLU A 73 -12.38 -11.10 1.01
N SER A 74 -11.44 -11.72 0.30
CA SER A 74 -11.11 -13.14 0.44
C SER A 74 -10.72 -13.46 1.89
N LEU A 75 -9.83 -12.65 2.49
CA LEU A 75 -9.38 -12.84 3.87
C LEU A 75 -10.49 -12.65 4.92
N ILE A 76 -11.50 -11.82 4.64
CA ILE A 76 -12.63 -11.58 5.55
C ILE A 76 -13.66 -12.71 5.45
N ASN A 77 -13.89 -13.22 4.24
CA ASN A 77 -14.94 -14.20 3.97
C ASN A 77 -14.47 -15.66 4.12
N ASP A 78 -13.16 -15.90 4.20
CA ASP A 78 -12.60 -17.24 4.37
C ASP A 78 -12.80 -17.77 5.81
N THR A 79 -13.70 -18.74 5.94
CA THR A 79 -14.00 -19.42 7.21
C THR A 79 -12.83 -20.19 7.82
N ALA A 80 -11.78 -20.50 7.04
CA ALA A 80 -10.56 -21.13 7.56
C ALA A 80 -9.63 -20.14 8.28
N ILE A 81 -9.87 -18.83 8.17
CA ILE A 81 -9.09 -17.80 8.86
C ILE A 81 -9.71 -17.52 10.22
N HIS A 82 -9.12 -18.10 11.26
CA HIS A 82 -9.56 -17.88 12.64
C HIS A 82 -8.85 -16.71 13.34
N ASN A 83 -7.87 -16.09 12.69
CA ASN A 83 -7.12 -15.00 13.29
C ASN A 83 -7.92 -13.69 13.24
N GLU A 84 -8.55 -13.34 14.36
CA GLU A 84 -9.36 -12.12 14.51
C GLU A 84 -8.60 -10.84 14.14
N SER A 85 -7.30 -10.76 14.44
CA SER A 85 -6.49 -9.58 14.07
C SER A 85 -6.33 -9.45 12.57
N THR A 86 -6.26 -10.57 11.84
CA THR A 86 -6.19 -10.57 10.37
C THR A 86 -7.51 -10.09 9.78
N ILE A 87 -8.64 -10.60 10.28
CA ILE A 87 -9.98 -10.19 9.83
C ILE A 87 -10.20 -8.69 10.10
N CYS A 88 -9.85 -8.22 11.30
CA CYS A 88 -10.00 -6.82 11.69
C CYS A 88 -9.13 -5.87 10.84
N GLN A 89 -7.85 -6.21 10.64
CA GLN A 89 -6.95 -5.44 9.81
C GLN A 89 -7.37 -5.44 8.33
N ALA A 90 -7.75 -6.59 7.78
CA ALA A 90 -8.27 -6.70 6.41
C ALA A 90 -9.50 -5.82 6.22
N SER A 91 -10.45 -5.86 7.17
CA SER A 91 -11.65 -5.00 7.16
C SER A 91 -11.29 -3.51 7.19
N GLY A 92 -10.29 -3.13 7.98
CA GLY A 92 -9.78 -1.76 8.03
C GLY A 92 -9.14 -1.32 6.72
N HIS A 93 -8.31 -2.18 6.13
CA HIS A 93 -7.67 -1.90 4.84
C HIS A 93 -8.67 -1.85 3.69
N LEU A 94 -9.71 -2.68 3.69
CA LEU A 94 -10.79 -2.64 2.71
C LEU A 94 -11.45 -1.25 2.70
N LYS A 95 -11.79 -0.72 3.87
CA LYS A 95 -12.36 0.63 4.02
C LYS A 95 -11.42 1.71 3.50
N ILE A 96 -10.12 1.61 3.79
CA ILE A 96 -9.10 2.54 3.29
C ILE A 96 -9.05 2.51 1.76
N LEU A 97 -9.06 1.33 1.15
CA LEU A 97 -8.98 1.19 -0.31
C LEU A 97 -10.17 1.88 -0.99
N THR A 98 -11.35 1.88 -0.39
CA THR A 98 -12.56 2.56 -0.87
C THR A 98 -12.73 4.01 -0.43
N ASP A 99 -11.85 4.52 0.44
CA ASP A 99 -11.96 5.88 0.95
C ASP A 99 -11.63 6.92 -0.15
N ASN A 100 -12.48 7.94 -0.28
CA ASN A 100 -12.35 8.95 -1.33
C ASN A 100 -11.06 9.78 -1.20
N TYR A 101 -10.66 10.12 0.04
CA TYR A 101 -9.42 10.87 0.26
C TYR A 101 -8.20 10.03 -0.07
N PHE A 102 -8.20 8.76 0.34
CA PHE A 102 -7.14 7.83 -0.01
C PHE A 102 -7.03 7.64 -1.53
N MET A 103 -8.14 7.43 -2.23
CA MET A 103 -8.15 7.29 -3.70
C MET A 103 -7.68 8.57 -4.41
N TYR A 104 -8.08 9.74 -3.92
CA TYR A 104 -7.61 11.02 -4.43
C TYR A 104 -6.09 11.14 -4.32
N TRP A 105 -5.53 10.92 -3.13
CA TRP A 105 -4.09 11.01 -2.90
C TRP A 105 -3.31 9.91 -3.64
N LEU A 106 -3.87 8.71 -3.74
CA LEU A 106 -3.28 7.61 -4.50
C LEU A 106 -3.13 7.98 -5.99
N SER A 107 -4.19 8.54 -6.59
CA SER A 107 -4.17 9.01 -7.98
C SER A 107 -3.26 10.23 -8.19
N PHE A 108 -3.22 11.15 -7.23
CA PHE A 108 -2.32 12.29 -7.28
C PHE A 108 -0.85 11.84 -7.23
N PHE A 109 -0.49 11.03 -6.24
CA PHE A 109 0.89 10.59 -6.08
C PHE A 109 1.32 9.60 -7.15
N SER A 110 0.44 8.74 -7.69
CA SER A 110 0.83 7.86 -8.82
C SER A 110 1.26 8.66 -10.06
N LYS A 111 0.68 9.85 -10.29
CA LYS A 111 1.09 10.74 -11.37
C LYS A 111 2.37 11.51 -11.06
N VAL A 112 2.56 11.91 -9.80
CA VAL A 112 3.68 12.75 -9.37
C VAL A 112 4.97 11.94 -9.16
N MET A 113 4.85 10.71 -8.66
CA MET A 113 5.99 9.85 -8.28
C MET A 113 6.99 9.58 -9.42
N PRO A 114 6.58 9.33 -10.69
CA PRO A 114 7.54 9.16 -11.79
C PRO A 114 8.45 10.38 -12.03
N PHE A 115 7.89 11.59 -11.99
CA PHE A 115 8.67 12.83 -12.19
C PHE A 115 9.68 13.04 -11.08
N ILE A 116 9.22 12.77 -9.86
CA ILE A 116 10.07 12.81 -8.70
C ILE A 116 11.19 11.76 -8.81
N ASP A 117 10.89 10.53 -9.18
CA ASP A 117 11.90 9.48 -9.31
C ASP A 117 12.93 9.83 -10.38
N ILE A 118 12.54 10.52 -11.45
CA ILE A 118 13.48 11.07 -12.43
C ILE A 118 14.37 12.15 -11.78
N MET A 119 13.77 13.14 -11.10
CA MET A 119 14.52 14.24 -10.47
C MET A 119 15.52 13.74 -9.41
N PHE A 120 15.13 12.76 -8.59
CA PHE A 120 15.98 12.24 -7.53
C PHE A 120 16.84 11.03 -7.96
N GLY A 121 16.44 10.31 -9.01
CA GLY A 121 17.23 9.24 -9.63
C GLY A 121 18.46 9.76 -10.37
N GLN A 122 18.40 11.00 -10.87
CA GLN A 122 19.52 11.71 -11.51
C GLN A 122 20.60 12.18 -10.50
N SER A 123 20.33 12.15 -9.19
CA SER A 123 21.28 12.59 -8.14
C SER A 123 22.33 11.53 -7.74
N ARG A 124 22.54 10.52 -8.58
CA ARG A 124 23.56 9.46 -8.43
C ARG A 124 24.41 9.29 -9.70
N GLN A 125 24.87 10.39 -10.27
CA GLN A 125 26.02 10.39 -11.18
C GLN A 125 27.14 11.21 -10.55
#